data_AF-A0A2V6G230-F1
#
_entry.id   AF-A0A2V6G230-F1
#
_cell.length_a   1.000
_cell.length_b   1.000
_cell.length_c   1.000
_cell.angle_alpha   90.00
_cell.angle_beta   90.00
_cell.angle_gamma   90.00
#
_symmetry.space_group_name_H-M   'P 1'
#
loop_
_entity.id
_entity.type
_entity.pdbx_description
1 polymer ?
#
loop_
_entity_poly.entity_id
_entity_poly.type
_entity_poly.pdbx_seq_one_letter_code
_entity_poly.pdbx_strand_id
1 'polypeptide(L)'
;MLVQSLPAQEPQPEKPKQFIYVLRLVPRLHADANWTEEDKKALQRHFVRFQEAIKTGQLILAGRTSESGDKTLGIAIFQAKEEAAARKFMEEDPAVAGGLMTAELHPFTVALERKNP
;
A
#
# COMPACT_ATOMS: atom_id res chain seq x y z
N MET A 1 45.98 33.96 -7.70
CA MET A 1 45.40 32.77 -7.06
C MET A 1 44.15 32.40 -7.85
N LEU A 2 44.11 31.21 -8.44
CA LEU A 2 42.92 30.70 -9.16
C LEU A 2 42.11 29.85 -8.17
N VAL A 3 40.93 30.33 -7.81
CA VAL A 3 39.97 29.55 -7.01
C VAL A 3 39.21 28.67 -7.99
N GLN A 4 39.49 27.38 -8.01
CA GLN A 4 38.70 26.42 -8.77
C GLN A 4 37.44 26.10 -7.95
N SER A 5 36.28 26.45 -8.52
CA SER A 5 34.97 26.06 -8.00
C SER A 5 34.80 24.55 -8.14
N LEU A 6 34.55 23.86 -7.03
CA LEU A 6 34.18 22.44 -7.05
C LEU A 6 32.79 22.29 -7.69
N PRO A 7 32.57 21.29 -8.56
CA PRO A 7 31.25 21.05 -9.14
C PRO A 7 30.28 20.63 -8.04
N ALA A 8 29.07 21.20 -8.06
CA ALA A 8 27.98 20.79 -7.19
C ALA A 8 27.65 19.31 -7.48
N GLN A 9 27.68 18.49 -6.44
CA GLN A 9 27.37 17.07 -6.55
C GLN A 9 25.88 16.94 -6.89
N GLU A 10 25.57 16.33 -8.04
CA GLU A 10 24.18 16.07 -8.42
C GLU A 10 23.49 15.26 -7.31
N PRO A 11 22.28 15.66 -6.87
CA PRO A 11 21.59 14.95 -5.80
C PRO A 11 21.35 13.51 -6.26
N GLN A 12 21.89 12.55 -5.50
CA GLN A 12 21.62 11.14 -5.75
C GLN A 12 20.11 10.89 -5.60
N PRO A 13 19.50 10.05 -6.47
CA PRO A 13 18.09 9.71 -6.33
C PRO A 13 17.85 9.13 -4.94
N GLU A 14 17.03 9.81 -4.13
CA GLU A 14 16.67 9.39 -2.78
C GLU A 14 16.04 7.98 -2.86
N LYS A 15 16.53 7.05 -2.04
CA LYS A 15 15.97 5.69 -2.00
C LYS A 15 14.48 5.77 -1.64
N PRO A 16 13.60 4.97 -2.30
CA PRO A 16 12.19 4.96 -1.97
C PRO A 16 11.96 4.65 -0.49
N LYS A 17 11.06 5.42 0.14
CA LYS A 17 10.65 5.20 1.53
C LYS A 17 9.63 4.08 1.58
N GLN A 18 9.68 3.27 2.61
CA GLN A 18 8.75 2.16 2.81
C GLN A 18 7.60 2.56 3.73
N PHE A 19 6.44 2.02 3.45
CA PHE A 19 5.20 2.27 4.18
C PHE A 19 4.42 0.99 4.32
N ILE A 20 3.61 0.92 5.36
CA ILE A 20 2.57 -0.09 5.54
C ILE A 20 1.22 0.63 5.68
N TYR A 21 0.16 0.09 5.10
CA TYR A 21 -1.16 0.39 5.62
C TYR A 21 -1.92 -0.87 6.03
N VAL A 22 -2.67 -0.73 7.12
CA VAL A 22 -3.51 -1.78 7.71
C VAL A 22 -4.95 -1.53 7.29
N LEU A 23 -5.54 -2.53 6.64
CA LEU A 23 -6.92 -2.52 6.15
C LEU A 23 -7.84 -3.23 7.14
N ARG A 24 -9.00 -2.65 7.44
CA ARG A 24 -10.07 -3.28 8.22
C ARG A 24 -11.40 -3.20 7.50
N LEU A 25 -12.08 -4.34 7.39
CA LEU A 25 -13.38 -4.42 6.75
C LEU A 25 -14.43 -3.65 7.56
N VAL A 26 -15.26 -2.86 6.88
CA VAL A 26 -16.32 -2.08 7.55
C VAL A 26 -17.41 -2.99 8.14
N PRO A 27 -18.06 -2.61 9.26
CA PRO A 27 -19.08 -3.44 9.91
C PRO A 27 -20.21 -3.91 8.99
N ARG A 28 -20.66 -3.08 8.04
CA ARG A 28 -21.73 -3.45 7.11
C ARG A 28 -21.40 -4.68 6.28
N LEU A 29 -20.11 -4.99 6.05
CA LEU A 29 -19.64 -6.07 5.20
C LEU A 29 -19.19 -7.32 5.97
N HIS A 30 -19.35 -7.35 7.30
CA HIS A 30 -18.97 -8.52 8.10
C HIS A 30 -19.84 -9.74 7.83
N ALA A 31 -21.07 -9.54 7.35
CA ALA A 31 -21.95 -10.61 6.90
C ALA A 31 -21.91 -10.73 5.37
N ASP A 32 -21.66 -11.95 4.87
CA ASP A 32 -21.55 -12.23 3.43
C ASP A 32 -22.80 -11.81 2.63
N ALA A 33 -23.99 -11.91 3.24
CA ALA A 33 -25.25 -11.52 2.63
C ALA A 33 -25.35 -10.02 2.29
N ASN A 34 -24.52 -9.16 2.90
CA ASN A 34 -24.54 -7.72 2.69
C ASN A 34 -23.65 -7.26 1.53
N TRP A 35 -22.89 -8.17 0.91
CA TRP A 35 -22.01 -7.84 -0.20
C TRP A 35 -22.81 -7.62 -1.48
N THR A 36 -22.71 -6.43 -2.04
CA THR A 36 -23.30 -6.10 -3.35
C THR A 36 -22.37 -6.52 -4.50
N GLU A 37 -22.91 -6.54 -5.72
CA GLU A 37 -22.09 -6.76 -6.92
C GLU A 37 -21.07 -5.62 -7.13
N GLU A 38 -21.43 -4.40 -6.75
CA GLU A 38 -20.57 -3.23 -6.80
C GLU A 38 -19.40 -3.36 -5.81
N ASP A 39 -19.66 -3.88 -4.59
CA ASP A 39 -18.62 -4.18 -3.60
C ASP A 39 -17.65 -5.24 -4.15
N LYS A 40 -18.17 -6.34 -4.71
CA LYS A 40 -17.33 -7.39 -5.31
C LYS A 40 -16.46 -6.86 -6.45
N LYS A 41 -17.02 -6.00 -7.31
CA LYS A 41 -16.26 -5.33 -8.38
C LYS A 41 -15.19 -4.39 -7.83
N ALA A 42 -15.45 -3.67 -6.74
CA ALA A 42 -14.46 -2.82 -6.09
C ALA A 42 -13.31 -3.64 -5.51
N LEU A 43 -13.61 -4.75 -4.84
CA LEU A 43 -12.60 -5.67 -4.32
C LEU A 43 -11.75 -6.29 -5.44
N GLN A 44 -12.37 -6.63 -6.59
CA GLN A 44 -11.63 -7.11 -7.76
C GLN A 44 -10.67 -6.04 -8.30
N ARG A 45 -11.10 -4.77 -8.40
CA ARG A 45 -10.23 -3.67 -8.84
C ARG A 45 -9.08 -3.43 -7.85
N HIS A 46 -9.34 -3.54 -6.55
CA HIS A 46 -8.31 -3.51 -5.52
C HIS A 46 -7.23 -4.57 -5.77
N PHE A 47 -7.63 -5.82 -6.03
CA PHE A 47 -6.69 -6.91 -6.31
C PHE A 47 -5.88 -6.66 -7.59
N VAL A 48 -6.52 -6.20 -8.67
CA VAL A 48 -5.83 -5.84 -9.93
C VAL A 48 -4.83 -4.71 -9.73
N ARG A 49 -5.17 -3.66 -8.95
CA ARG A 49 -4.26 -2.57 -8.62
C ARG A 49 -3.00 -3.11 -7.92
N PHE A 50 -3.15 -4.05 -6.99
CA PHE A 50 -2.00 -4.66 -6.31
C PHE A 50 -1.15 -5.53 -7.24
N GLN A 51 -1.76 -6.26 -8.17
CA GLN A 51 -1.00 -6.99 -9.19
C GLN A 51 -0.14 -6.05 -10.04
N GLU A 52 -0.68 -4.91 -10.47
CA GLU A 52 0.10 -3.90 -11.21
C GLU A 52 1.17 -3.23 -10.35
N ALA A 53 0.87 -2.95 -9.08
CA ALA A 53 1.84 -2.38 -8.14
C ALA A 53 3.01 -3.36 -7.85
N ILE A 54 2.76 -4.67 -7.84
CA ILE A 54 3.82 -5.70 -7.75
C ILE A 54 4.68 -5.68 -9.02
N LYS A 55 4.07 -5.65 -10.20
CA LYS A 55 4.79 -5.63 -11.49
C LYS A 55 5.71 -4.41 -11.63
N THR A 56 5.29 -3.27 -11.11
CA THR A 56 6.06 -2.01 -11.14
C THR A 56 7.06 -1.87 -10.00
N GLY A 57 7.09 -2.82 -9.06
CA GLY A 57 7.96 -2.79 -7.87
C GLY A 57 7.50 -1.80 -6.80
N GLN A 58 6.33 -1.18 -6.95
CA GLN A 58 5.78 -0.26 -5.94
C GLN A 58 5.30 -1.03 -4.70
N LEU A 59 4.61 -2.16 -4.87
CA LEU A 59 4.14 -3.02 -3.78
C LEU A 59 5.19 -4.10 -3.50
N ILE A 60 5.54 -4.30 -2.23
CA ILE A 60 6.46 -5.35 -1.77
C ILE A 60 5.65 -6.61 -1.43
N LEU A 61 4.58 -6.44 -0.64
CA LEU A 61 3.73 -7.52 -0.16
C LEU A 61 2.33 -7.01 0.14
N ALA A 62 1.30 -7.82 -0.15
CA ALA A 62 -0.03 -7.64 0.40
C ALA A 62 -0.61 -9.00 0.82
N GLY A 63 -1.45 -8.98 1.85
CA GLY A 63 -2.11 -10.17 2.36
C GLY A 63 -3.22 -9.82 3.35
N ARG A 64 -4.07 -10.81 3.66
CA ARG A 64 -5.11 -10.69 4.68
C ARG A 64 -5.10 -11.90 5.62
N THR A 65 -5.65 -11.72 6.82
CA THR A 65 -5.95 -12.83 7.73
C THR A 65 -6.97 -13.77 7.10
N SER A 66 -6.93 -15.05 7.49
CA SER A 66 -7.90 -16.06 7.06
C SER A 66 -9.22 -15.99 7.83
N GLU A 67 -9.29 -15.13 8.86
CA GLU A 67 -10.47 -14.92 9.68
C GLU A 67 -11.49 -14.03 8.96
N SER A 68 -12.77 -14.32 9.16
CA SER A 68 -13.89 -13.59 8.56
C SER A 68 -14.39 -12.45 9.45
N GLY A 69 -15.13 -11.52 8.85
CA GLY A 69 -15.88 -10.49 9.57
C GLY A 69 -15.00 -9.40 10.20
N ASP A 70 -15.27 -9.10 11.46
CA ASP A 70 -14.59 -8.07 12.26
C ASP A 70 -13.12 -8.38 12.53
N LYS A 71 -12.73 -9.65 12.41
CA LYS A 71 -11.34 -10.12 12.55
C LYS A 71 -10.57 -10.09 11.23
N THR A 72 -11.23 -9.80 10.11
CA THR A 72 -10.54 -9.65 8.83
C THR A 72 -9.63 -8.42 8.88
N LEU A 73 -8.33 -8.66 8.75
CA LEU A 73 -7.28 -7.66 8.73
C LEU A 73 -6.44 -7.85 7.48
N GLY A 74 -6.28 -6.80 6.68
CA GLY A 74 -5.38 -6.76 5.53
C GLY A 74 -4.15 -5.91 5.82
N ILE A 75 -3.05 -6.20 5.15
CA ILE A 75 -1.86 -5.33 5.13
C ILE A 75 -1.34 -5.19 3.70
N ALA A 76 -0.77 -4.03 3.41
CA ALA A 76 0.03 -3.79 2.22
C ALA A 76 1.32 -3.06 2.61
N ILE A 77 2.48 -3.63 2.26
CA ILE A 77 3.80 -3.04 2.47
C ILE A 77 4.33 -2.62 1.10
N PHE A 78 4.68 -1.35 0.94
CA PHE A 78 4.96 -0.75 -0.36
C PHE A 78 5.97 0.39 -0.26
N GLN A 79 6.41 0.88 -1.41
CA GLN A 79 7.36 1.98 -1.53
C GLN A 79 6.67 3.23 -2.11
N ALA A 80 7.08 4.40 -1.60
CA ALA A 80 6.69 5.70 -2.13
C ALA A 80 7.81 6.72 -1.94
N LYS A 81 7.77 7.82 -2.70
CA LYS A 81 8.77 8.90 -2.59
C LYS A 81 8.70 9.61 -1.23
N GLU A 82 7.49 9.79 -0.72
CA GLU A 82 7.19 10.53 0.50
C GLU A 82 5.83 10.12 1.06
N GLU A 83 5.51 10.57 2.28
CA GLU A 83 4.25 10.23 2.95
C GLU A 83 3.02 10.70 2.17
N ALA A 84 3.06 11.87 1.54
CA ALA A 84 1.95 12.37 0.72
C ALA A 84 1.62 11.43 -0.45
N ALA A 85 2.65 10.91 -1.13
CA ALA A 85 2.46 9.93 -2.19
C ALA A 85 1.96 8.57 -1.65
N ALA A 86 2.43 8.17 -0.46
CA ALA A 86 1.98 6.94 0.20
C ALA A 86 0.51 7.02 0.62
N ARG A 87 0.11 8.15 1.19
CA ARG A 87 -1.27 8.45 1.58
C ARG A 87 -2.20 8.44 0.38
N LYS A 88 -1.80 9.10 -0.71
CA LYS A 88 -2.55 9.06 -1.97
C LYS A 88 -2.70 7.63 -2.50
N PHE A 89 -1.64 6.83 -2.47
CA PHE A 89 -1.70 5.44 -2.93
C PHE A 89 -2.71 4.59 -2.13
N MET A 90 -2.77 4.79 -0.81
CA MET A 90 -3.73 4.13 0.10
C MET A 90 -5.15 4.64 -0.12
N GLU A 91 -5.38 5.95 -0.18
CA GLU A 91 -6.71 6.55 -0.33
C GLU A 91 -7.36 6.22 -1.67
N GLU A 92 -6.55 6.09 -2.73
CA GLU A 92 -7.00 5.67 -4.07
C GLU A 92 -7.19 4.15 -4.22
N ASP A 93 -6.88 3.35 -3.19
CA ASP A 93 -7.19 1.93 -3.20
C ASP A 93 -8.72 1.76 -3.40
N PRO A 94 -9.18 1.03 -4.44
CA PRO A 94 -10.61 0.81 -4.68
C PRO A 94 -11.40 0.26 -3.48
N ALA A 95 -10.77 -0.52 -2.59
CA ALA A 95 -11.41 -1.00 -1.37
C ALA A 95 -11.59 0.13 -0.33
N VAL A 96 -10.67 1.09 -0.30
CA VAL A 96 -10.72 2.26 0.59
C VAL A 96 -11.64 3.34 0.01
N ALA A 97 -11.38 3.77 -1.22
CA ALA A 97 -12.19 4.78 -1.94
C ALA A 97 -13.65 4.35 -2.10
N GLY A 98 -13.91 3.04 -2.24
CA GLY A 98 -15.24 2.46 -2.31
C GLY A 98 -15.94 2.30 -0.94
N GLY A 99 -15.26 2.60 0.17
CA GLY A 99 -15.83 2.47 1.52
C GLY A 99 -16.07 1.02 1.97
N LEU A 100 -15.35 0.06 1.40
CA LEU A 100 -15.38 -1.34 1.83
C LEU A 100 -14.43 -1.56 3.01
N MET A 101 -13.32 -0.83 3.04
CA MET A 101 -12.30 -0.94 4.06
C MET A 101 -11.91 0.45 4.58
N THR A 102 -11.63 0.51 5.87
CA THR A 102 -10.84 1.61 6.44
C THR A 102 -9.37 1.26 6.34
N ALA A 103 -8.51 2.27 6.27
CA ALA A 103 -7.07 2.08 6.19
C ALA A 103 -6.31 3.06 7.10
N GLU A 104 -5.26 2.58 7.75
CA GLU A 104 -4.34 3.39 8.55
C GLU A 104 -2.92 3.26 7.98
N LEU A 105 -2.30 4.40 7.63
CA LEU A 105 -0.97 4.45 7.02
C LEU A 105 0.11 4.71 8.07
N HIS A 106 1.23 3.99 7.97
CA HIS A 106 2.41 4.21 8.79
C HIS A 106 3.69 4.17 7.95
N PRO A 107 4.68 5.03 8.27
CA PRO A 107 6.07 4.78 7.87
C PRO A 107 6.51 3.41 8.38
N PHE A 108 7.22 2.65 7.54
CA PHE A 108 7.62 1.29 7.87
C PHE A 108 9.03 1.02 7.36
N THR A 109 9.77 0.14 8.05
CA THR A 109 11.09 -0.29 7.61
C THR A 109 11.15 -1.81 7.71
N VAL A 110 11.35 -2.49 6.58
CA VAL A 110 11.65 -3.92 6.56
C VAL A 110 13.05 -4.12 7.15
N ALA A 111 13.11 -4.54 8.42
CA ALA A 111 14.38 -4.82 9.09
C ALA A 111 14.98 -6.18 8.69
N LEU A 112 14.13 -7.16 8.39
CA LEU A 112 14.50 -8.53 8.03
C LEU A 112 13.50 -9.07 7.01
N GLU A 113 14.00 -9.66 5.92
CA GLU A 113 13.21 -10.41 4.95
C GLU A 113 13.96 -11.68 4.55
N ARG A 114 13.22 -12.78 4.33
CA ARG A 114 13.83 -13.96 3.70
C ARG A 114 14.11 -13.61 2.24
N LYS A 115 15.23 -14.09 1.69
CA LYS A 115 15.41 -14.08 0.23
C LYS A 115 14.25 -14.88 -0.39
N ASN A 116 13.55 -14.28 -1.34
CA ASN A 116 12.53 -14.99 -2.11
C ASN A 116 13.25 -16.10 -2.88
N PRO A 117 12.96 -17.40 -2.64
CA PRO A 117 13.61 -18.50 -3.36
C PRO A 117 13.28 -18.46 -4.85
#